data_AF-A0A956TUM1-F1
#
_entry.id   AF-A0A956TUM1-F1
#
_cell.length_a   1.000
_cell.length_b   1.000
_cell.length_c   1.000
_cell.angle_alpha   90.00
_cell.angle_beta   90.00
_cell.angle_gamma   90.00
#
_symmetry.space_group_name_H-M   'P 1'
#
loop_
_entity.id
_entity.type
_entity.pdbx_description
1 polymer ?
#
loop_
_entity_poly.entity_id
_entity_poly.type
_entity_poly.pdbx_seq_one_letter_code
_entity_poly.pdbx_strand_id
1 'polypeptide(L)'
;MNVTQHDYQTTWLQVLEQLKTLVTPPSFETWLAPLKLSNIQAPATTSPQQQVRVLLETTSSFNRDWIKKHYATLIAGALQEALHLSNQPDVDIAVSASALDNETLNQAKTGPLSLSAHITGLTDVPSSAPATTKPSVLNPQLNPKYTFDQFVVGSHNRFCHAAALAVAESPAMSYNPLFLYGGVG
;
A
#
# COMPACT_ATOMS: atom_id res chain seq x y z
N MET A 1 -22.49 8.56 30.87
CA MET A 1 -21.26 9.39 30.93
C MET A 1 -20.89 9.68 29.48
N ASN A 2 -21.28 10.84 28.96
CA ASN A 2 -21.07 11.20 27.55
C ASN A 2 -19.64 11.70 27.40
N VAL A 3 -18.72 10.83 27.01
CA VAL A 3 -17.36 11.24 26.64
C VAL A 3 -17.48 12.03 25.34
N THR A 4 -17.51 13.36 25.48
CA THR A 4 -17.60 14.30 24.38
C THR A 4 -16.38 14.16 23.47
N GLN A 5 -16.59 14.20 22.16
CA GLN A 5 -15.57 14.11 21.09
C GLN A 5 -14.30 14.97 21.32
N HIS A 6 -14.41 16.05 22.10
CA HIS A 6 -13.29 16.90 22.54
C HIS A 6 -12.25 16.16 23.40
N ASP A 7 -12.68 15.25 24.28
CA ASP A 7 -11.80 14.56 25.23
C ASP A 7 -10.77 13.68 24.47
N TYR A 8 -11.25 12.96 23.45
CA TYR A 8 -10.42 12.08 22.62
C TYR A 8 -9.36 12.83 21.80
N GLN A 9 -9.64 14.05 21.35
CA GLN A 9 -8.63 14.86 20.65
C GLN A 9 -7.51 15.29 21.59
N THR A 10 -7.85 15.67 22.82
CA THR A 10 -6.84 16.00 23.84
C THR A 10 -6.01 14.78 24.21
N THR A 11 -6.62 13.60 24.38
CA THR A 11 -5.89 12.35 24.61
C THR A 11 -4.97 12.02 23.44
N TRP A 12 -5.42 12.17 22.19
CA TRP A 12 -4.58 11.94 21.02
C TRP A 12 -3.35 12.86 20.96
N LEU A 13 -3.51 14.13 21.33
CA LEU A 13 -2.39 15.06 21.41
C LEU A 13 -1.35 14.62 22.46
N GLN A 14 -1.80 14.12 23.62
CA GLN A 14 -0.90 13.55 24.63
C GLN A 14 -0.16 12.32 24.11
N VAL A 15 -0.86 11.44 23.38
CA VAL A 15 -0.24 10.28 22.72
C VAL A 15 0.83 10.74 21.74
N LEU A 16 0.55 11.73 20.88
CA LEU A 16 1.55 12.27 19.95
C LEU A 16 2.78 12.84 20.66
N GLU A 17 2.59 13.51 21.80
CA GLU A 17 3.70 14.03 22.61
C GLU A 17 4.56 12.92 23.19
N GLN A 18 3.94 11.84 23.71
CA GLN A 18 4.67 10.64 24.14
C GLN A 18 5.43 10.00 22.98
N LEU A 19 4.77 9.79 21.83
CA LEU A 19 5.38 9.21 20.64
C LEU A 19 6.61 10.01 20.20
N LYS A 20 6.54 11.35 20.25
CA LYS A 20 7.64 12.25 19.89
C LYS A 20 8.90 12.04 20.73
N THR A 21 8.76 11.60 21.99
CA THR A 21 9.91 11.27 22.85
C THR A 21 10.51 9.89 22.56
N LEU A 22 9.72 8.98 21.99
CA LEU A 22 10.12 7.59 21.73
C LEU A 22 10.74 7.40 20.34
N VAL A 23 10.51 8.32 19.41
CA VAL A 23 11.05 8.26 18.04
C VAL A 23 11.91 9.47 17.70
N THR A 24 12.72 9.35 16.66
CA THR A 24 13.54 10.49 16.18
C THR A 24 12.66 11.58 15.56
N PRO A 25 13.04 12.87 15.66
CA PRO A 25 12.28 13.98 15.07
C PRO A 25 11.91 13.80 13.59
N PRO A 26 12.81 13.39 12.68
CA PRO A 26 12.43 13.20 11.27
C PRO A 26 11.46 12.04 11.06
N SER A 27 11.53 10.98 11.88
CA SER A 27 10.59 9.86 11.79
C SER A 27 9.20 10.28 12.26
N PHE A 28 9.14 11.07 13.33
CA PHE A 28 7.89 11.60 13.85
C PHE A 28 7.20 12.48 12.82
N GLU A 29 7.90 13.47 12.26
CA GLU A 29 7.34 14.41 11.29
C GLU A 29 6.84 13.73 10.01
N THR A 30 7.57 12.69 9.55
CA THR A 30 7.22 11.98 8.32
C THR A 30 6.03 11.04 8.52
N TRP A 31 6.01 10.27 9.60
CA TRP A 31 5.08 9.14 9.74
C TRP A 31 3.96 9.36 10.76
N LEU A 32 4.26 10.03 11.87
CA LEU A 32 3.34 10.12 13.02
C LEU A 32 2.59 11.45 13.08
N ALA A 33 3.24 12.56 12.71
CA ALA A 33 2.59 13.87 12.64
C ALA A 33 1.36 13.94 11.70
N PRO A 34 1.33 13.28 10.53
CA PRO A 34 0.15 13.30 9.67
C PRO A 34 -0.99 12.37 10.14
N LEU A 35 -0.80 11.56 11.19
CA LEU A 35 -1.85 10.66 11.70
C LEU A 35 -2.94 11.45 12.42
N LYS A 36 -4.19 11.14 12.07
CA LYS A 36 -5.37 11.72 12.72
C LYS A 36 -6.17 10.64 13.41
N LEU A 37 -6.65 10.93 14.62
CA LEU A 37 -7.63 10.10 15.29
C LEU A 37 -8.98 10.28 14.60
N SER A 38 -9.53 9.21 14.02
CA SER A 38 -10.83 9.23 13.37
C SER A 38 -11.93 8.82 14.35
N ASN A 39 -11.76 7.68 15.01
CA ASN A 39 -12.75 7.16 15.95
C ASN A 39 -12.13 6.20 16.97
N ILE A 40 -12.73 6.13 18.17
CA ILE A 40 -12.41 5.12 19.19
C ILE A 40 -13.70 4.36 19.47
N GLN A 41 -13.74 3.08 19.09
CA GLN A 41 -14.83 2.19 19.42
C GLN A 41 -14.53 1.53 20.77
N ALA A 42 -15.16 2.05 21.82
CA ALA A 42 -15.21 1.35 23.10
C ALA A 42 -15.99 0.04 22.94
N PRO A 43 -15.58 -1.04 23.62
CA PRO A 43 -16.30 -2.30 23.56
C PRO A 43 -17.73 -2.09 24.08
N ALA A 44 -18.70 -2.57 23.30
CA ALA A 44 -20.07 -2.63 23.77
C ALA A 44 -20.10 -3.45 25.06
N THR A 45 -20.74 -2.92 26.11
CA THR A 45 -20.80 -3.47 27.47
C THR A 45 -21.34 -4.91 27.53
N THR A 46 -21.88 -5.42 26.42
CA THR A 46 -22.46 -6.75 26.25
C THR A 46 -21.42 -7.85 25.96
N SER A 47 -20.19 -7.51 25.55
CA SER A 47 -19.14 -8.49 25.21
C SER A 47 -17.88 -8.29 26.06
N PRO A 48 -17.67 -9.06 27.14
CA PRO A 48 -16.54 -8.88 28.07
C PRO A 48 -15.15 -9.22 27.49
N GLN A 49 -15.08 -9.74 26.26
CA GLN A 49 -13.83 -10.05 25.55
C GLN A 49 -13.46 -9.04 24.47
N GLN A 50 -14.29 -8.02 24.25
CA GLN A 50 -14.07 -7.11 23.13
C GLN A 50 -13.01 -6.06 23.48
N GLN A 51 -11.96 -5.98 22.66
CA GLN A 51 -10.90 -4.99 22.80
C GLN A 51 -11.38 -3.63 22.30
N VAL A 52 -10.81 -2.56 22.86
CA VAL A 52 -11.01 -1.19 22.34
C VAL A 52 -10.38 -1.12 20.96
N ARG A 53 -11.17 -0.71 19.95
CA ARG A 53 -10.64 -0.46 18.60
C ARG A 53 -10.39 1.01 18.40
N VAL A 54 -9.18 1.36 17.98
CA VAL A 54 -8.82 2.73 17.62
C VAL A 54 -8.63 2.81 16.13
N LEU A 55 -9.40 3.68 15.48
CA LEU A 55 -9.30 3.96 14.05
C LEU A 55 -8.47 5.23 13.85
N LEU A 56 -7.31 5.04 13.24
CA LEU A 56 -6.41 6.13 12.84
C LEU A 56 -6.49 6.32 11.34
N GLU A 57 -6.44 7.58 10.91
CA GLU A 57 -6.40 7.96 9.51
C GLU A 57 -5.02 8.45 9.12
N THR A 58 -4.58 8.01 7.95
CA THR A 58 -3.38 8.51 7.30
C THR A 58 -3.68 9.05 5.91
N THR A 59 -2.71 9.73 5.32
CA THR A 59 -2.79 10.38 4.00
C THR A 59 -2.58 9.42 2.83
N SER A 60 -2.05 8.22 3.06
CA SER A 60 -1.78 7.24 2.00
C SER A 60 -1.71 5.82 2.54
N SER A 61 -2.14 4.83 1.76
CA SER A 61 -1.97 3.40 2.05
C SER A 61 -0.50 3.00 2.28
N PHE A 62 0.47 3.65 1.64
CA PHE A 62 1.89 3.38 1.93
C PHE A 62 2.24 3.76 3.37
N ASN A 63 1.80 4.94 3.82
CA ASN A 63 1.99 5.37 5.20
C ASN A 63 1.29 4.41 6.16
N ARG A 64 0.07 3.97 5.83
CA ARG A 64 -0.66 2.97 6.62
C ARG A 64 0.18 1.71 6.81
N ASP A 65 0.67 1.14 5.72
CA ASP A 65 1.39 -0.14 5.75
C ASP A 65 2.75 0.00 6.46
N TRP A 66 3.46 1.11 6.25
CA TRP A 66 4.72 1.40 6.93
C TRP A 66 4.52 1.61 8.45
N ILE A 67 3.53 2.42 8.83
CA ILE A 67 3.19 2.69 10.23
C ILE A 67 2.72 1.41 10.91
N LYS A 68 1.88 0.61 10.25
CA LYS A 68 1.42 -0.68 10.77
C LYS A 68 2.57 -1.66 10.98
N LYS A 69 3.57 -1.66 10.10
CA LYS A 69 4.72 -2.56 10.20
C LYS A 69 5.73 -2.14 11.27
N HIS A 70 5.99 -0.84 11.40
CA HIS A 70 7.09 -0.34 12.24
C HIS A 70 6.65 0.29 13.56
N TYR A 71 5.46 0.87 13.61
CA TYR A 71 4.99 1.66 14.75
C TYR A 71 3.71 1.12 15.40
N ALA A 72 3.08 0.06 14.89
CA ALA A 72 1.84 -0.48 15.46
C ALA A 72 1.95 -0.81 16.96
N THR A 73 2.98 -1.55 17.36
CA THR A 73 3.20 -1.92 18.76
C THR A 73 3.44 -0.69 19.65
N LEU A 74 4.18 0.28 19.11
CA LEU A 74 4.55 1.50 19.83
C LEU A 74 3.31 2.40 20.03
N ILE A 75 2.50 2.56 18.99
CA ILE A 75 1.23 3.28 19.03
C ILE A 75 0.24 2.59 19.98
N ALA A 76 0.13 1.25 19.91
CA ALA A 76 -0.75 0.48 20.79
C ALA A 76 -0.35 0.65 22.28
N GLY A 77 0.95 0.65 22.58
CA GLY A 77 1.45 0.89 23.93
C GLY A 77 1.15 2.31 24.43
N ALA A 78 1.43 3.33 23.61
CA ALA A 78 1.14 4.72 23.96
C ALA A 78 -0.37 4.95 24.17
N LEU A 79 -1.22 4.36 23.32
CA LEU A 79 -2.67 4.41 23.48
C LEU A 79 -3.14 3.68 24.73
N GLN A 80 -2.56 2.52 25.05
CA GLN A 80 -2.89 1.77 26.26
C GLN A 80 -2.62 2.60 27.52
N GLU A 81 -1.46 3.27 27.57
CA GLU A 81 -1.07 4.10 28.70
C GLU A 81 -1.94 5.35 28.82
N ALA A 82 -2.15 6.08 27.72
CA ALA A 82 -2.93 7.32 27.70
C ALA A 82 -4.42 7.10 28.01
N LEU A 83 -4.99 5.98 27.57
CA LEU A 83 -6.39 5.62 27.82
C LEU A 83 -6.57 4.76 29.08
N HIS A 84 -5.49 4.50 29.83
CA HIS A 84 -5.46 3.63 31.02
C HIS A 84 -6.17 2.28 30.79
N LEU A 85 -5.94 1.67 29.63
CA LEU A 85 -6.59 0.43 29.24
C LEU A 85 -5.92 -0.77 29.91
N SER A 86 -6.74 -1.68 30.44
CA SER A 86 -6.25 -2.94 31.02
C SER A 86 -5.66 -3.90 29.98
N ASN A 87 -6.08 -3.78 28.72
CA ASN A 87 -5.65 -4.64 27.61
C ASN A 87 -5.09 -3.77 26.47
N GLN A 88 -4.23 -4.35 25.62
CA GLN A 88 -3.78 -3.64 24.42
C GLN A 88 -4.98 -3.35 23.49
N PRO A 89 -5.13 -2.09 23.03
CA PRO A 89 -6.12 -1.74 22.04
C PRO A 89 -5.76 -2.35 20.67
N ASP A 90 -6.79 -2.71 19.92
CA ASP A 90 -6.68 -3.11 18.52
C ASP A 90 -6.61 -1.84 17.67
N VAL A 91 -5.43 -1.57 17.09
CA VAL A 91 -5.19 -0.35 16.32
C VAL A 91 -5.40 -0.65 14.84
N ASP A 92 -6.48 -0.11 14.29
CA ASP A 92 -6.74 -0.15 12.86
C ASP A 92 -6.35 1.19 12.23
N ILE A 93 -5.59 1.13 11.14
CA ILE A 93 -5.13 2.32 10.44
C ILE A 93 -5.80 2.28 9.08
N ALA A 94 -6.65 3.27 8.80
CA ALA A 94 -7.33 3.47 7.54
C ALA A 94 -6.72 4.65 6.78
N VAL A 95 -7.00 4.71 5.48
CA VAL A 95 -6.65 5.88 4.66
C VAL A 95 -7.83 6.83 4.64
N SER A 96 -7.55 8.12 4.86
CA SER A 96 -8.60 9.14 4.93
C SER A 96 -9.31 9.24 3.58
N ALA A 97 -10.65 9.25 3.57
CA ALA A 97 -11.45 9.26 2.34
C ALA A 97 -11.22 10.51 1.46
N SER A 98 -10.68 11.59 2.01
CA SER A 98 -10.27 12.79 1.27
C SER A 98 -8.94 12.60 0.51
N ALA A 99 -8.18 11.55 0.83
CA ALA A 99 -6.99 11.14 0.08
C ALA A 99 -7.31 10.09 -1.00
N LEU A 100 -8.53 9.56 -1.08
CA LEU A 100 -8.89 8.54 -2.08
C LEU A 100 -8.76 9.04 -3.53
N ASP A 101 -8.72 10.37 -3.74
CA ASP A 101 -8.44 10.96 -5.05
C ASP A 101 -6.96 10.85 -5.48
N ASN A 102 -6.06 10.37 -4.61
CA ASN A 102 -4.62 10.26 -4.90
C ASN A 102 -4.02 8.83 -4.76
N GLU A 103 -4.83 7.81 -4.51
CA GLU A 103 -4.34 6.48 -4.06
C GLU A 103 -4.02 5.45 -5.15
N THR A 104 -3.96 5.79 -6.44
CA THR A 104 -3.66 4.79 -7.47
C THR A 104 -2.17 4.42 -7.63
N LEU A 105 -1.27 4.84 -6.73
CA LEU A 105 0.17 4.91 -7.03
C LEU A 105 1.13 4.13 -6.13
N ASN A 106 0.68 3.44 -5.08
CA ASN A 106 1.62 2.97 -4.05
C ASN A 106 1.38 1.54 -3.54
N GLN A 107 1.38 0.56 -4.45
CA GLN A 107 1.53 -0.85 -4.08
C GLN A 107 2.51 -1.57 -5.00
N ALA A 108 3.81 -1.48 -4.68
CA ALA A 108 4.77 -2.55 -4.94
C ALA A 108 6.10 -2.27 -4.23
N LYS A 109 6.26 -2.75 -2.97
CA LYS A 109 7.51 -3.34 -2.45
C LYS A 109 7.41 -3.74 -0.97
N THR A 110 7.37 -5.05 -0.68
CA THR A 110 8.51 -5.80 -0.08
C THR A 110 8.07 -7.13 0.55
N GLY A 111 8.69 -8.23 0.14
CA GLY A 111 8.66 -9.52 0.84
C GLY A 111 9.16 -10.68 -0.04
N PRO A 112 10.30 -11.33 0.27
CA PRO A 112 10.89 -12.40 -0.53
C PRO A 112 10.29 -13.77 -0.17
N LEU A 113 10.65 -14.81 -0.95
CA LEU A 113 10.31 -16.25 -0.83
C LEU A 113 9.06 -16.61 -1.66
N SER A 114 9.13 -17.47 -2.68
CA SER A 114 9.72 -18.80 -2.61
C SER A 114 10.48 -19.19 -3.89
N LEU A 115 11.75 -19.58 -3.69
CA LEU A 115 12.51 -20.37 -4.64
C LEU A 115 11.87 -21.76 -4.69
N SER A 116 11.25 -22.12 -5.80
CA SER A 116 11.08 -23.52 -6.17
C SER A 116 11.58 -23.72 -7.58
N ALA A 117 12.80 -24.26 -7.61
CA ALA A 117 13.51 -24.70 -8.78
C ALA A 117 12.96 -26.03 -9.26
N HIS A 118 12.39 -26.06 -10.46
CA HIS A 118 12.28 -27.19 -11.39
C HIS A 118 11.70 -26.59 -12.67
N ILE A 119 12.35 -26.64 -13.84
CA ILE A 119 12.53 -27.86 -14.61
C ILE A 119 13.83 -27.80 -15.43
N THR A 120 14.59 -28.86 -15.24
CA THR A 120 15.69 -29.38 -16.05
C THR A 120 15.29 -29.55 -17.52
N GLY A 121 16.17 -29.10 -18.43
CA GLY A 121 16.54 -29.88 -19.60
C GLY A 121 15.56 -30.01 -20.78
N LEU A 122 16.05 -29.52 -21.91
CA LEU A 122 15.97 -30.12 -23.25
C LEU A 122 14.61 -30.17 -23.96
N THR A 123 14.63 -29.54 -25.14
CA THR A 123 14.00 -29.99 -26.40
C THR A 123 12.51 -30.33 -26.36
N ASP A 124 11.68 -29.48 -26.96
CA ASP A 124 11.17 -29.79 -28.30
C ASP A 124 10.52 -28.55 -28.93
N VAL A 125 10.69 -28.42 -30.23
CA VAL A 125 9.92 -27.51 -31.07
C VAL A 125 8.74 -28.33 -31.56
N PRO A 126 7.51 -27.81 -31.43
CA PRO A 126 6.72 -27.79 -32.66
C PRO A 126 6.08 -26.43 -32.87
N SER A 127 6.45 -25.89 -34.03
CA SER A 127 5.58 -25.15 -34.93
C SER A 127 4.09 -25.43 -34.68
N SER A 128 3.39 -24.44 -34.16
CA SER A 128 2.00 -24.20 -34.51
C SER A 128 1.78 -22.70 -34.43
N ALA A 129 1.69 -22.08 -35.61
CA ALA A 129 1.11 -20.75 -35.74
C ALA A 129 -0.26 -20.70 -35.04
N PRO A 130 -0.62 -19.57 -34.45
CA PRO A 130 -2.02 -19.20 -34.42
C PRO A 130 -2.23 -17.80 -35.00
N ALA A 131 -3.16 -17.76 -35.95
CA ALA A 131 -4.11 -16.70 -36.20
C ALA A 131 -3.55 -15.28 -36.42
N THR A 132 -3.59 -14.87 -37.69
CA THR A 132 -3.79 -13.49 -38.12
C THR A 132 -5.07 -12.92 -37.50
N THR A 133 -4.97 -12.42 -36.26
CA THR A 133 -5.96 -11.49 -35.71
C THR A 133 -5.79 -10.18 -36.45
N LYS A 134 -6.77 -9.87 -37.30
CA LYS A 134 -6.93 -8.57 -37.94
C LYS A 134 -6.73 -7.46 -36.90
N PRO A 135 -5.93 -6.41 -37.16
CA PRO A 135 -5.80 -5.31 -36.23
C PRO A 135 -7.16 -4.64 -36.08
N SER A 136 -7.77 -4.83 -34.91
CA SER A 136 -8.91 -4.05 -34.44
C SER A 136 -8.55 -2.58 -34.58
N VAL A 137 -9.32 -1.87 -35.41
CA VAL A 137 -9.33 -0.42 -35.65
C VAL A 137 -8.20 0.31 -34.90
N LEU A 138 -7.04 0.40 -35.56
CA LEU A 138 -5.91 1.16 -35.05
C LEU A 138 -6.38 2.60 -34.84
N ASN A 139 -6.34 3.04 -33.58
CA ASN A 139 -6.63 4.42 -33.23
C ASN A 139 -5.79 5.33 -34.16
N PRO A 140 -6.39 6.21 -34.98
CA PRO A 140 -5.69 6.92 -36.06
C PRO A 140 -4.56 7.85 -35.59
N GLN A 141 -4.41 8.02 -34.28
CA GLN A 141 -3.36 8.81 -33.64
C GLN A 141 -2.11 8.01 -33.21
N LEU A 142 -2.11 6.68 -33.33
CA LEU A 142 -0.97 5.84 -32.95
C LEU A 142 -0.10 5.49 -34.16
N ASN A 143 1.22 5.59 -33.99
CA ASN A 143 2.16 5.19 -35.03
C ASN A 143 2.26 3.65 -35.09
N PRO A 144 1.93 3.01 -36.23
CA PRO A 144 1.91 1.54 -36.34
C PRO A 144 3.29 0.89 -36.22
N LYS A 145 4.37 1.67 -36.30
CA LYS A 145 5.74 1.18 -36.07
C LYS A 145 6.09 0.99 -34.59
N TYR A 146 5.27 1.48 -33.67
CA TYR A 146 5.55 1.38 -32.23
C TYR A 146 4.75 0.23 -31.63
N THR A 147 5.29 -0.98 -31.79
CA THR A 147 4.73 -2.23 -31.25
C THR A 147 5.73 -2.89 -30.29
N PHE A 148 5.24 -3.73 -29.39
CA PHE A 148 6.09 -4.48 -28.45
C PHE A 148 7.10 -5.40 -29.18
N ASP A 149 6.70 -5.99 -30.31
CA ASP A 149 7.55 -6.88 -31.12
C ASP A 149 8.81 -6.17 -31.66
N GLN A 150 8.71 -4.87 -31.96
CA GLN A 150 9.81 -4.06 -32.48
C GLN A 150 10.62 -3.36 -31.37
N PHE A 151 10.27 -3.53 -30.10
CA PHE A 151 10.96 -2.89 -29.00
C PHE A 151 12.24 -3.65 -28.61
N VAL A 152 13.37 -2.94 -28.52
CA VAL A 152 14.66 -3.56 -28.15
C VAL A 152 14.75 -3.76 -26.64
N VAL A 153 14.73 -5.03 -26.21
CA VAL A 153 14.82 -5.41 -24.79
C VAL A 153 16.27 -5.76 -24.40
N GLY A 154 16.79 -5.07 -23.39
CA GLY A 154 18.08 -5.32 -22.73
C GLY A 154 17.92 -5.48 -21.21
N SER A 155 19.02 -5.74 -20.51
CA SER A 155 19.01 -5.92 -19.04
C SER A 155 18.36 -4.76 -18.28
N HIS A 156 18.60 -3.52 -18.72
CA HIS A 156 18.15 -2.30 -18.04
C HIS A 156 16.67 -1.97 -18.24
N ASN A 157 16.02 -2.47 -19.30
CA ASN A 157 14.62 -2.16 -19.62
C ASN A 157 13.69 -3.39 -19.62
N ARG A 158 14.24 -4.60 -19.41
CA ARG A 158 13.50 -5.87 -19.39
C ARG A 158 12.32 -5.85 -18.42
N PHE A 159 12.53 -5.30 -17.23
CA PHE A 159 11.48 -5.20 -16.22
C PHE A 159 10.32 -4.31 -16.68
N CYS A 160 10.63 -3.12 -17.20
CA CYS A 160 9.65 -2.18 -17.71
C CYS A 160 8.86 -2.75 -18.89
N HIS A 161 9.55 -3.42 -19.81
CA HIS A 161 8.95 -4.09 -20.96
C HIS A 161 7.96 -5.19 -20.52
N ALA A 162 8.38 -6.06 -19.59
CA ALA A 162 7.52 -7.12 -19.08
C ALA A 162 6.27 -6.58 -18.35
N ALA A 163 6.43 -5.52 -17.55
CA ALA A 163 5.31 -4.89 -16.86
C ALA A 163 4.31 -4.27 -17.86
N ALA A 164 4.80 -3.55 -18.88
CA ALA A 164 3.96 -2.97 -19.93
C ALA A 164 3.22 -4.03 -20.75
N LEU A 165 3.87 -5.16 -21.06
CA LEU A 165 3.26 -6.27 -21.77
C LEU A 165 2.13 -6.92 -20.94
N ALA A 166 2.37 -7.17 -19.65
CA ALA A 166 1.36 -7.75 -18.76
C ALA A 166 0.09 -6.89 -18.66
N VAL A 167 0.24 -5.55 -18.64
CA VAL A 167 -0.89 -4.61 -18.63
C VAL A 167 -1.67 -4.64 -19.95
N ALA A 168 -0.96 -4.75 -21.07
CA ALA A 168 -1.56 -4.82 -22.40
C ALA A 168 -2.34 -6.12 -22.62
N GLU A 169 -1.83 -7.25 -22.11
CA GLU A 169 -2.48 -8.56 -22.23
C GLU A 169 -3.66 -8.74 -21.25
N SER A 170 -3.56 -8.17 -20.05
CA SER A 170 -4.57 -8.30 -18.99
C SER A 170 -4.92 -6.93 -18.38
N PRO A 171 -5.66 -6.09 -19.12
CA PRO A 171 -6.02 -4.75 -18.66
C PRO A 171 -6.86 -4.82 -17.37
N ALA A 172 -6.67 -3.83 -16.49
CA ALA A 172 -7.31 -3.70 -15.17
C ALA A 172 -7.01 -4.81 -14.13
N MET A 173 -6.21 -5.84 -14.46
CA MET A 173 -5.96 -6.97 -13.56
C MET A 173 -4.58 -6.95 -12.89
N SER A 174 -3.53 -6.52 -13.62
CA SER A 174 -2.16 -6.49 -13.08
C SER A 174 -1.43 -5.26 -13.57
N TYR A 175 -0.69 -4.62 -12.66
CA TYR A 175 0.16 -3.46 -12.92
C TYR A 175 -0.57 -2.27 -13.60
N ASN A 176 -1.90 -2.15 -13.46
CA ASN A 176 -2.70 -1.07 -14.04
C ASN A 176 -3.43 -0.31 -12.90
N PRO A 177 -3.17 0.99 -12.71
CA PRO A 177 -2.30 1.85 -13.53
C PRO A 177 -0.81 1.52 -13.40
N LEU A 178 -0.12 1.57 -14.54
CA LEU A 178 1.31 1.31 -14.64
C LEU A 178 2.08 2.63 -14.54
N PHE A 179 3.03 2.69 -13.61
CA PHE A 179 3.95 3.81 -13.50
C PHE A 179 5.39 3.35 -13.72
N LEU A 180 6.08 4.00 -14.66
CA LEU A 180 7.48 3.76 -14.99
C LEU A 180 8.26 5.05 -14.69
N TYR A 181 9.27 4.96 -13.83
CA TYR A 181 10.14 6.08 -13.47
C TYR A 181 11.60 5.64 -13.52
N GLY A 182 12.49 6.56 -13.90
CA GLY A 182 13.92 6.35 -13.96
C GLY A 182 14.65 7.69 -13.86
N GLY A 183 15.91 7.65 -13.43
CA GLY A 183 16.78 8.83 -13.51
C GLY A 183 17.03 9.22 -14.97
N VAL A 184 17.36 10.49 -15.21
CA VAL A 184 17.88 10.91 -16.52
C VAL A 184 19.31 10.38 -16.67
N GLY A 185 19.60 9.75 -17.81
CA GLY A 185 20.90 9.21 -18.18
C GLY A 185 21.45 9.91 -19.40
#